data_AF-A0A3D1ESC9-F1
#
_entry.id   AF-A0A3D1ESC9-F1
#
_cell.length_a   1.000
_cell.length_b   1.000
_cell.length_c   1.000
_cell.angle_alpha   90.00
_cell.angle_beta   90.00
_cell.angle_gamma   90.00
#
_symmetry.space_group_name_H-M   'P 1'
#
loop_
_entity.id
_entity.type
_entity.pdbx_description
1 polymer ?
#
loop_
_entity_poly.entity_id
_entity_poly.type
_entity_poly.pdbx_seq_one_letter_code
_entity_poly.pdbx_strand_id
1 'polypeptide(L)'
;RANPSHAEALKPGRQGFDLLEVLGWSEEDRRAAFQGSALKRVKYDALKRNALILLTNQVCQGDLEAKSTLLEQIHAIEQSATASEVLRETVRVCRMRLG
;
A
#
# COMPACT_ATOMS: atom_id res chain seq x y z
N ARG A 1 -17.20 -20.05 -24.91
CA ARG A 1 -16.86 -18.68 -24.47
C ARG A 1 -15.52 -18.33 -25.10
N ALA A 2 -15.43 -17.26 -25.89
CA ALA A 2 -14.16 -16.79 -26.44
C ALA A 2 -13.27 -16.30 -25.30
N ASN A 3 -11.98 -16.68 -25.31
CA ASN A 3 -11.01 -16.13 -24.37
C ASN A 3 -10.84 -14.63 -24.68
N PRO A 4 -10.90 -13.75 -23.68
CA PRO A 4 -10.63 -12.33 -23.89
C PRO A 4 -9.22 -12.16 -24.48
N SER A 5 -9.06 -11.17 -25.36
CA SER A 5 -7.75 -10.83 -25.88
C SER A 5 -6.80 -10.44 -24.74
N HIS A 6 -5.49 -10.64 -24.90
CA HIS A 6 -4.50 -10.25 -23.88
C HIS A 6 -4.66 -8.77 -23.47
N ALA A 7 -4.98 -7.88 -24.42
CA ALA A 7 -5.26 -6.47 -24.15
C ALA A 7 -6.50 -6.26 -23.25
N GLU A 8 -7.56 -7.05 -23.41
CA GLU A 8 -8.75 -6.98 -22.55
C GLU A 8 -8.49 -7.51 -21.14
N ALA A 9 -7.63 -8.52 -20.99
CA ALA A 9 -7.22 -9.02 -19.68
C ALA A 9 -6.34 -8.02 -18.88
N LEU A 10 -5.77 -7.01 -19.57
CA LEU A 10 -5.02 -5.92 -18.95
C LEU A 10 -5.88 -4.72 -18.58
N LYS A 11 -7.15 -4.65 -19.04
CA LYS A 11 -8.05 -3.58 -18.63
C LYS A 11 -8.29 -3.68 -17.11
N PRO A 12 -8.17 -2.57 -16.35
CA PRO A 12 -8.30 -2.63 -14.91
C PRO A 12 -9.73 -3.04 -14.52
N GLY A 13 -9.87 -4.17 -13.81
CA GLY A 13 -11.15 -4.59 -13.23
C GLY A 13 -11.57 -3.78 -11.99
N ARG A 14 -10.69 -2.93 -11.47
CA ARG A 14 -10.90 -2.04 -10.31
C ARG A 14 -10.14 -0.73 -10.53
N GLN A 15 -10.76 0.41 -10.22
CA GLN A 15 -10.17 1.76 -10.38
C GLN A 15 -9.53 2.28 -9.07
N GLY A 16 -8.60 1.51 -8.50
CA GLY A 16 -7.81 1.93 -7.32
C GLY A 16 -8.12 1.18 -6.02
N PHE A 17 -7.35 1.51 -4.98
CA PHE A 17 -7.44 0.92 -3.64
C PHE A 17 -7.46 2.02 -2.59
N ASP A 18 -8.18 1.77 -1.50
CA ASP A 18 -8.09 2.61 -0.31
C ASP A 18 -6.71 2.44 0.33
N LEU A 19 -6.01 3.56 0.54
CA LEU A 19 -4.63 3.53 1.02
C LEU A 19 -4.55 3.10 2.49
N LEU A 20 -5.54 3.47 3.31
CA LEU A 20 -5.60 3.07 4.72
C LEU A 20 -5.87 1.57 4.83
N GLU A 21 -6.77 1.06 3.99
CA GLU A 21 -7.04 -0.37 3.89
C GLU A 21 -5.77 -1.16 3.51
N VAL A 22 -5.04 -0.68 2.49
CA VAL A 22 -3.80 -1.31 2.00
C VAL A 22 -2.70 -1.38 3.07
N LEU A 23 -2.60 -0.39 3.97
CA LEU A 23 -1.65 -0.46 5.09
C LEU A 23 -2.01 -1.58 6.09
N GLY A 24 -3.31 -1.81 6.29
CA GLY A 24 -3.83 -2.85 7.18
C GLY A 24 -3.81 -4.26 6.60
N TRP A 25 -3.64 -4.44 5.28
CA TRP A 25 -3.65 -5.75 4.64
C TRP A 25 -2.65 -6.73 5.24
N SER A 26 -2.95 -8.02 5.17
CA SER A 26 -2.05 -9.17 5.23
C SER A 26 -1.57 -9.60 3.83
N GLU A 27 -0.73 -10.64 3.73
CA GLU A 27 -0.38 -11.19 2.42
C GLU A 27 -1.59 -11.86 1.74
N GLU A 28 -2.48 -12.47 2.52
CA GLU A 28 -3.73 -13.08 2.10
C GLU A 28 -4.68 -12.04 1.49
N ASP A 29 -4.85 -10.88 2.15
CA ASP A 29 -5.70 -9.79 1.65
C ASP A 29 -5.20 -9.29 0.29
N ARG A 30 -3.88 -9.12 0.14
CA ARG A 30 -3.25 -8.78 -1.15
C ARG A 30 -3.54 -9.85 -2.22
N ARG A 31 -3.41 -11.14 -1.88
CA ARG A 31 -3.67 -12.23 -2.85
C ARG A 31 -5.11 -12.21 -3.34
N ALA A 32 -6.07 -11.98 -2.44
CA ALA A 32 -7.48 -11.86 -2.79
C ALA A 32 -7.73 -10.62 -3.67
N ALA A 33 -7.21 -9.46 -3.28
CA ALA A 33 -7.40 -8.19 -3.99
C ALA A 33 -6.81 -8.20 -5.42
N PHE A 34 -5.76 -8.98 -5.66
CA PHE A 34 -5.10 -9.07 -6.97
C PHE A 34 -5.51 -10.28 -7.80
N GLN A 35 -6.47 -11.10 -7.33
CA GLN A 35 -6.93 -12.27 -8.08
C GLN A 35 -7.43 -11.85 -9.48
N GLY A 36 -7.00 -12.60 -10.51
CA GLY A 36 -7.36 -12.32 -11.90
C GLY A 36 -6.68 -11.12 -12.54
N SER A 37 -5.85 -10.36 -11.81
CA SER A 37 -5.13 -9.20 -12.33
C SER A 37 -3.64 -9.48 -12.58
N ALA A 38 -3.01 -8.65 -13.43
CA ALA A 38 -1.55 -8.64 -13.58
C ALA A 38 -0.81 -8.23 -12.29
N LEU A 39 -1.49 -7.53 -11.36
CA LEU A 39 -0.92 -7.01 -10.12
C LEU A 39 -0.56 -8.12 -9.11
N LYS A 40 -0.99 -9.37 -9.32
CA LYS A 40 -0.61 -10.51 -8.47
C LYS A 40 0.91 -10.70 -8.32
N ARG A 41 1.68 -10.18 -9.29
CA ARG A 41 3.15 -10.22 -9.31
C ARG A 41 3.81 -9.11 -8.48
N VAL A 42 3.06 -8.11 -8.03
CA VAL A 42 3.57 -7.03 -7.18
C VAL A 42 3.81 -7.58 -5.77
N LYS A 43 5.03 -7.37 -5.26
CA LYS A 43 5.38 -7.73 -3.88
C LYS A 43 4.57 -6.88 -2.90
N TYR A 44 4.08 -7.53 -1.86
CA TYR A 44 3.28 -6.91 -0.81
C TYR A 44 3.94 -5.66 -0.21
N ASP A 45 5.22 -5.75 0.13
CA ASP A 45 5.99 -4.62 0.67
C ASP A 45 6.06 -3.42 -0.26
N ALA A 46 6.11 -3.65 -1.59
CA ALA A 46 6.14 -2.58 -2.56
C ALA A 46 4.82 -1.79 -2.58
N LEU A 47 3.70 -2.46 -2.30
CA LEU A 47 2.40 -1.84 -2.20
C LEU A 47 2.27 -1.01 -0.91
N LYS A 48 2.65 -1.58 0.24
CA LYS A 48 2.70 -0.87 1.52
C LYS A 48 3.60 0.36 1.48
N ARG A 49 4.76 0.23 0.83
CA ARG A 49 5.68 1.35 0.59
C ARG A 49 4.99 2.50 -0.15
N ASN A 50 4.28 2.20 -1.24
CA ASN A 50 3.59 3.22 -2.02
C ASN A 50 2.46 3.89 -1.21
N ALA A 51 1.70 3.11 -0.45
CA ALA A 51 0.63 3.63 0.41
C ALA A 51 1.15 4.59 1.48
N LEU A 52 2.24 4.23 2.17
CA LEU A 52 2.91 5.10 3.15
C LEU A 52 3.31 6.45 2.55
N ILE A 53 3.93 6.43 1.36
CA ILE A 53 4.39 7.65 0.68
C ILE A 53 3.20 8.55 0.32
N LEU A 54 2.14 7.97 -0.25
CA LEU A 54 0.96 8.72 -0.68
C LEU A 54 0.22 9.34 0.52
N LEU A 55 -0.01 8.56 1.58
CA LEU A 55 -0.65 9.07 2.81
C LEU A 55 0.19 10.14 3.49
N THR A 56 1.51 9.97 3.55
CA THR A 56 2.42 11.01 4.07
C THR A 56 2.31 12.30 3.26
N ASN A 57 2.23 12.20 1.93
CA ASN A 57 2.02 13.38 1.08
C ASN A 57 0.70 14.08 1.39
N GLN A 58 -0.40 13.34 1.57
CA GLN A 58 -1.71 13.90 1.92
C GLN A 58 -1.68 14.60 3.27
N VAL A 59 -1.07 13.98 4.29
CA VAL A 59 -0.92 14.59 5.61
C VAL A 59 -0.07 15.86 5.55
N CYS A 60 1.03 15.85 4.79
CA CYS A 60 1.84 17.07 4.55
C CYS A 60 1.06 18.18 3.82
N GLN A 61 0.00 17.84 3.09
CA GLN A 61 -0.88 18.80 2.41
C GLN A 61 -2.04 19.28 3.31
N GLY A 62 -2.12 18.81 4.56
CA GLY A 62 -3.12 19.26 5.54
C GLY A 62 -4.26 18.27 5.80
N ASP A 63 -4.21 17.05 5.26
CA ASP A 63 -5.18 16.00 5.58
C ASP A 63 -4.92 15.43 6.98
N LEU A 64 -5.63 15.97 7.97
CA LEU A 64 -5.48 15.56 9.37
C LEU A 64 -6.24 14.28 9.71
N GLU A 65 -7.26 13.90 8.94
CA GLU A 65 -8.02 12.67 9.16
C GLU A 65 -7.14 11.44 8.92
N ALA A 66 -6.30 11.48 7.88
CA ALA A 66 -5.34 10.42 7.58
C ALA A 66 -4.18 10.34 8.60
N LYS A 67 -3.91 11.40 9.38
CA LYS A 67 -2.71 11.50 10.22
C LYS A 67 -2.66 10.49 11.35
N SER A 68 -3.77 10.27 12.07
CA SER A 68 -3.81 9.32 13.20
C SER A 68 -3.49 7.91 12.72
N THR A 69 -4.22 7.44 11.71
CA THR A 69 -4.05 6.11 11.13
C THR A 69 -2.65 5.93 10.54
N LEU A 70 -2.09 6.95 9.87
CA LEU A 70 -0.72 6.88 9.36
C LEU A 70 0.31 6.71 10.48
N LEU A 71 0.17 7.44 11.60
CA LEU A 71 1.09 7.34 12.73
C LEU A 71 1.01 5.97 13.43
N GLU A 72 -0.20 5.41 13.57
CA GLU A 72 -0.39 4.06 14.10
C GLU A 72 0.29 3.00 13.21
N GLN A 73 0.13 3.11 11.90
CA GLN A 73 0.75 2.19 10.95
C GLN A 73 2.28 2.32 10.93
N ILE A 74 2.81 3.55 10.99
CA ILE A 74 4.25 3.81 11.14
C ILE A 74 4.76 3.11 12.41
N HIS A 75 4.08 3.28 13.54
CA HIS A 75 4.47 2.66 14.80
C HIS A 75 4.43 1.13 14.72
N ALA A 76 3.38 0.55 14.14
CA ALA A 76 3.26 -0.91 13.97
C ALA A 76 4.41 -1.48 13.13
N ILE A 77 4.84 -0.78 12.08
CA ILE A 77 5.96 -1.21 11.23
C ILE A 77 7.30 -1.05 11.95
N GLU A 78 7.50 0.02 12.72
CA GLU A 78 8.70 0.21 13.55
C GLU A 78 8.87 -0.93 14.57
N GLN A 79 7.77 -1.43 15.14
CA GLN A 79 7.77 -2.55 16.09
C GLN A 79 7.86 -3.94 15.43
N SER A 80 7.72 -4.02 14.11
CA SER A 80 7.73 -5.29 13.41
C SER A 80 9.16 -5.82 13.26
N ALA A 81 9.43 -7.01 13.82
CA ALA A 81 10.71 -7.70 13.62
C ALA A 81 10.88 -8.24 12.19
N THR A 82 9.78 -8.45 11.46
CA THR A 82 9.76 -9.06 10.13
C THR A 82 9.62 -8.05 8.99
N ALA A 83 9.48 -6.75 9.29
CA ALA A 83 9.43 -5.71 8.27
C ALA A 83 10.73 -5.68 7.45
N SER A 84 10.59 -5.64 6.13
CA SER A 84 11.72 -5.54 5.21
C SER A 84 12.46 -4.21 5.34
N GLU A 85 13.73 -4.22 4.97
CA GLU A 85 14.61 -3.04 5.04
C GLU A 85 14.05 -1.84 4.26
N VAL A 86 13.52 -2.08 3.06
CA VAL A 86 12.90 -1.04 2.23
C VAL A 86 11.71 -0.39 2.94
N LEU A 87 10.90 -1.19 3.64
CA LEU A 87 9.73 -0.67 4.35
C LEU A 87 10.16 0.12 5.60
N ARG A 88 11.16 -0.36 6.35
CA ARG A 88 11.74 0.35 7.50
C ARG A 88 12.32 1.71 7.09
N GLU A 89 13.10 1.74 6.01
CA GLU A 89 13.69 2.99 5.50
C GLU A 89 12.61 3.97 5.01
N THR A 90 11.57 3.45 4.36
CA THR A 90 10.43 4.29 3.93
C THR A 90 9.72 4.90 5.13
N VAL A 91 9.49 4.12 6.19
CA VAL A 91 8.89 4.63 7.45
C VAL A 91 9.76 5.71 8.06
N ARG A 92 11.09 5.51 8.13
CA ARG A 92 12.03 6.51 8.63
C ARG A 92 11.90 7.84 7.87
N VAL A 93 11.87 7.79 6.54
CA VAL A 93 11.68 8.98 5.69
C VAL A 93 10.32 9.63 5.90
N CYS A 94 9.25 8.84 5.99
CA CYS A 94 7.91 9.37 6.22
C CYS A 94 7.80 10.05 7.58
N ARG A 95 8.36 9.45 8.64
CA ARG A 95 8.44 10.05 9.99
C ARG A 95 9.13 11.41 9.96
N MET A 96 10.29 11.52 9.31
CA MET A 96 11.02 12.81 9.19
C MET A 96 10.20 13.91 8.50
N ARG A 97 9.32 13.55 7.57
CA ARG A 97 8.48 14.52 6.85
C ARG A 97 7.26 14.99 7.65
N LEU A 98 6.84 14.21 8.64
CA LEU A 98 5.66 14.52 9.46
C LEU A 98 5.95 15.47 10.63
N GLY A 99 7.23 15.67 10.97
CA GLY A 99 7.67 16.50 12.11
C GLY A 99 7.69 15.70 13.40
#